data_AF-A0A5C5XRP7-F1
#
_entry.id   AF-A0A5C5XRP7-F1
#
_cell.length_a   1.000
_cell.length_b   1.000
_cell.length_c   1.000
_cell.angle_alpha   90.00
_cell.angle_beta   90.00
_cell.angle_gamma   90.00
#
_symmetry.space_group_name_H-M   'P 1'
#
loop_
_entity.id
_entity.type
_entity.pdbx_description
1 polymer ?
#
loop_
_entity_poly.entity_id
_entity_poly.type
_entity_poly.pdbx_seq_one_letter_code
_entity_poly.pdbx_strand_id
1 'polypeptide(L)'
;MLWPLVLPFQISAACLASLVVVLTAAAPRWRWKRGSTFLIATMLALFALVPSCTVVQLGIDALRFGRFDYADVSQIDDFRARRYLPDAAVDIEMHKHAQGYRARYSISEADFQSYLDGLWETYGSRSAVERGGYAGEESAADATTMQLAFGDLGWPTLESAVEFHSPTEPDGGGAVYYFDRQTGIAYQRTGYW
;
A
#
# COMPACT_ATOMS: atom_id res chain seq x y z
N MET A 1 10.40 3.36 0.40
CA MET A 1 11.04 2.11 0.97
C MET A 1 10.95 0.90 0.02
N LEU A 2 11.97 0.03 -0.09
CA LEU A 2 11.95 -1.21 -0.93
C LEU A 2 11.10 -2.37 -0.35
N TRP A 3 10.08 -2.06 0.46
CA TRP A 3 9.26 -3.04 1.17
C TRP A 3 8.66 -4.16 0.29
N PRO A 4 8.20 -3.88 -0.95
CA PRO A 4 7.71 -4.94 -1.83
C PRO A 4 8.77 -6.01 -2.13
N LEU A 5 10.07 -5.67 -2.10
CA LEU A 5 11.17 -6.57 -2.46
C LEU A 5 11.77 -7.32 -1.28
N VAL A 6 11.73 -6.75 -0.06
CA VAL A 6 12.39 -7.32 1.12
C VAL A 6 11.79 -8.67 1.49
N LEU A 7 10.45 -8.76 1.57
CA LEU A 7 9.80 -10.01 1.99
C LEU A 7 9.98 -11.15 0.96
N PRO A 8 9.78 -10.94 -0.36
CA PRO A 8 10.06 -11.98 -1.36
C PRO A 8 11.51 -12.46 -1.34
N PHE A 9 12.47 -11.54 -1.14
CA PHE A 9 13.88 -11.87 -1.01
C PHE A 9 14.15 -12.75 0.20
N GLN A 10 13.66 -12.35 1.39
CA GLN A 10 13.84 -13.10 2.63
C GLN A 10 13.26 -14.51 2.53
N ILE A 11 12.03 -14.65 2.00
CA ILE A 11 11.37 -15.94 1.81
C ILE A 11 12.16 -16.80 0.83
N SER A 12 12.55 -16.26 -0.32
CA SER A 12 13.30 -17.00 -1.34
C SER A 12 14.67 -17.46 -0.83
N ALA A 13 15.41 -16.56 -0.18
CA ALA A 13 16.70 -16.88 0.41
C ALA A 13 16.59 -17.96 1.49
N ALA A 14 15.59 -17.88 2.37
CA ALA A 14 15.36 -18.87 3.42
C ALA A 14 14.98 -20.26 2.85
N CYS A 15 14.09 -20.30 1.86
CA CYS A 15 13.69 -21.53 1.18
C CYS A 15 14.88 -22.21 0.48
N LEU A 16 15.66 -21.45 -0.29
CA LEU A 16 16.82 -21.97 -1.02
C LEU A 16 17.93 -22.41 -0.08
N ALA A 17 18.23 -21.65 0.98
CA ALA A 17 19.20 -22.05 2.00
C ALA A 17 18.78 -23.35 2.70
N SER A 18 17.49 -23.47 3.05
CA SER A 18 16.94 -24.70 3.66
C SER A 18 17.06 -25.90 2.71
N LEU A 19 16.79 -25.70 1.42
CA LEU A 19 16.95 -26.74 0.40
C LEU A 19 18.41 -27.20 0.29
N VAL A 20 19.37 -26.28 0.28
CA VAL A 20 20.81 -26.60 0.29
C VAL A 20 21.16 -27.48 1.49
N VAL A 21 20.73 -27.08 2.70
CA VAL A 21 21.00 -27.85 3.92
C VAL A 21 20.40 -29.26 3.85
N VAL A 22 19.13 -29.38 3.44
CA VAL A 22 18.44 -30.67 3.33
C VAL A 22 19.13 -31.58 2.31
N LEU A 23 19.46 -31.06 1.12
CA LEU A 23 20.15 -31.83 0.08
C LEU A 23 21.55 -32.28 0.53
N THR A 24 22.32 -31.40 1.17
CA THR A 24 23.64 -31.75 1.72
C THR A 24 23.55 -32.80 2.83
N ALA A 25 22.55 -32.69 3.72
CA ALA A 25 22.34 -33.67 4.78
C ALA A 25 21.91 -35.04 4.24
N ALA A 26 21.06 -35.05 3.21
CA ALA A 26 20.56 -36.26 2.56
C ALA A 26 21.56 -36.91 1.58
N ALA A 27 22.60 -36.17 1.14
CA ALA A 27 23.59 -36.64 0.16
C ALA A 27 24.15 -38.06 0.39
N PRO A 28 24.49 -38.50 1.62
CA PRO A 28 25.00 -39.85 1.84
C PRO A 28 24.00 -40.95 1.50
N ARG A 29 22.69 -40.69 1.59
CA ARG A 29 21.64 -41.67 1.22
C ARG A 29 21.68 -42.02 -0.26
N TRP A 30 22.16 -41.10 -1.10
CA TRP A 30 22.34 -41.30 -2.54
C TRP A 30 23.79 -41.60 -2.94
N ARG A 31 24.66 -41.93 -1.97
CA ARG A 31 26.10 -42.18 -2.17
C ARG A 31 26.88 -40.97 -2.71
N TRP A 32 26.39 -39.76 -2.51
CA TRP A 32 27.06 -38.52 -2.93
C TRP A 32 27.93 -37.95 -1.80
N LYS A 33 29.03 -37.27 -2.18
CA LYS A 33 29.90 -36.56 -1.22
C LYS A 33 29.24 -35.26 -0.79
N ARG A 34 29.06 -35.08 0.52
CA ARG A 34 28.42 -33.87 1.11
C ARG A 34 29.02 -32.56 0.60
N GLY A 35 30.35 -32.46 0.51
CA GLY A 35 31.03 -31.26 0.04
C GLY A 35 30.71 -30.92 -1.43
N SER A 36 30.72 -31.91 -2.31
CA SER A 36 30.35 -31.72 -3.72
C SER A 36 28.86 -31.36 -3.86
N THR A 37 27.99 -32.03 -3.10
CA THR A 37 26.55 -31.71 -3.09
C THR A 37 26.29 -30.29 -2.61
N PHE A 38 26.96 -29.85 -1.54
CA PHE A 38 26.83 -28.49 -1.03
C PHE A 38 27.22 -27.45 -2.08
N LEU A 39 28.36 -27.63 -2.76
CA LEU A 39 28.83 -26.68 -3.78
C LEU A 39 27.85 -26.60 -4.96
N ILE A 40 27.41 -27.75 -5.48
CA ILE A 40 26.44 -27.81 -6.59
C ILE A 40 25.11 -27.18 -6.18
N ALA A 41 24.56 -27.57 -5.02
CA ALA A 41 23.28 -27.04 -4.53
C ALA A 41 23.35 -25.53 -4.28
N THR A 42 24.47 -25.03 -3.77
CA THR A 42 24.69 -23.59 -3.55
C THR A 42 24.72 -22.83 -4.88
N MET A 43 25.44 -23.33 -5.89
CA MET A 43 25.45 -22.70 -7.21
C MET A 43 24.05 -22.67 -7.83
N LEU A 44 23.32 -23.79 -7.76
CA LEU A 44 21.93 -23.85 -8.24
C LEU A 44 21.02 -22.88 -7.48
N ALA A 45 21.18 -22.76 -6.16
CA ALA A 45 20.43 -21.81 -5.35
C ALA A 45 20.71 -20.35 -5.76
N LEU A 46 21.96 -19.99 -6.04
CA LEU A 46 22.31 -18.65 -6.52
C LEU A 46 21.66 -18.34 -7.87
N PHE A 47 21.67 -19.30 -8.81
CA PHE A 47 20.97 -19.13 -10.10
C PHE A 47 19.45 -19.08 -9.94
N ALA A 48 18.89 -19.85 -9.00
CA ALA A 48 17.45 -19.90 -8.75
C ALA A 48 16.92 -18.72 -7.92
N LEU A 49 17.78 -17.92 -7.31
CA LEU A 49 17.36 -16.85 -6.40
C LEU A 49 16.49 -15.81 -7.10
N VAL A 50 16.92 -15.27 -8.23
CA VAL A 50 16.16 -14.25 -8.97
C VAL A 50 14.79 -14.78 -9.43
N PRO A 51 14.69 -15.93 -10.15
CA PRO A 51 13.38 -16.44 -10.56
C PRO A 51 12.50 -16.85 -9.36
N SER A 52 13.09 -17.37 -8.27
CA SER A 52 12.34 -17.64 -7.02
C SER A 52 11.76 -16.35 -6.44
N CYS A 53 12.55 -15.28 -6.35
CA CYS A 53 12.08 -13.99 -5.87
C CYS A 53 10.90 -13.47 -6.70
N THR A 54 10.97 -13.59 -8.03
CA THR A 54 9.86 -13.19 -8.91
C THR A 54 8.59 -13.99 -8.64
N VAL A 55 8.69 -15.32 -8.52
CA VAL A 55 7.52 -16.17 -8.26
C VAL A 55 6.91 -15.86 -6.89
N VAL A 56 7.75 -15.74 -5.86
CA VAL A 56 7.29 -15.39 -4.51
C VAL A 56 6.64 -14.01 -4.49
N GLN A 57 7.23 -13.04 -5.20
CA GLN A 57 6.65 -11.71 -5.33
C GLN A 57 5.26 -11.75 -5.98
N LEU A 58 5.09 -12.48 -7.09
CA LEU A 58 3.77 -12.61 -7.73
C LEU A 58 2.71 -13.19 -6.78
N GLY A 59 3.08 -14.20 -5.98
CA GLY A 59 2.19 -14.79 -4.99
C GLY A 59 1.83 -13.84 -3.85
N ILE A 60 2.80 -13.07 -3.37
CA ILE A 60 2.61 -12.09 -2.30
C ILE A 60 1.81 -10.88 -2.79
N ASP A 61 2.10 -10.40 -4.00
CA ASP A 61 1.42 -9.25 -4.60
C ASP A 61 -0.07 -9.55 -4.82
N ALA A 62 -0.42 -10.79 -5.18
CA ALA A 62 -1.81 -11.24 -5.28
C ALA A 62 -2.57 -11.22 -3.95
N LEU A 63 -1.86 -11.25 -2.80
CA LEU A 63 -2.46 -11.15 -1.47
C LEU A 63 -2.45 -9.72 -0.93
N ARG A 64 -1.49 -8.89 -1.35
CA ARG A 64 -1.29 -7.52 -0.84
C ARG A 64 -2.07 -6.47 -1.62
N PHE A 65 -2.28 -6.70 -2.90
CA PHE A 65 -2.81 -5.71 -3.83
C PHE A 65 -4.13 -6.17 -4.44
N GLY A 66 -4.86 -5.21 -4.99
CA GLY A 66 -6.22 -5.40 -5.48
C GLY A 66 -7.24 -4.75 -4.57
N ARG A 67 -8.49 -5.21 -4.70
CA ARG A 67 -9.64 -4.68 -3.99
C ARG A 67 -9.87 -5.44 -2.69
N PHE A 68 -10.11 -4.68 -1.63
CA PHE A 68 -10.44 -5.17 -0.29
C PHE A 68 -11.60 -4.36 0.26
N ASP A 69 -12.51 -5.02 0.96
CA ASP A 69 -13.64 -4.38 1.61
C ASP A 69 -13.51 -4.61 3.13
N TYR A 70 -13.63 -3.54 3.92
CA TYR A 70 -13.49 -3.54 5.38
C TYR A 70 -14.70 -2.83 6.00
N ALA A 71 -15.18 -3.33 7.13
CA ALA A 71 -16.25 -2.67 7.87
C ALA A 71 -15.77 -1.37 8.53
N ASP A 72 -14.55 -1.39 9.06
CA ASP A 72 -13.91 -0.27 9.77
C ASP A 72 -12.38 -0.39 9.74
N VAL A 73 -11.70 0.64 10.23
CA VAL A 73 -10.24 0.77 10.20
C VAL A 73 -9.50 -0.31 11.00
N SER A 74 -10.13 -0.89 12.03
CA SER A 74 -9.50 -1.90 12.88
C SER A 74 -9.20 -3.21 12.14
N GLN A 75 -9.91 -3.48 11.04
CA GLN A 75 -9.70 -4.64 10.18
C GLN A 75 -8.52 -4.46 9.19
N ILE A 76 -7.90 -3.27 9.16
CA ILE A 76 -6.81 -2.96 8.23
C ILE A 76 -5.46 -3.20 8.91
N ASP A 77 -4.82 -4.33 8.60
CA ASP A 77 -3.49 -4.66 9.15
C ASP A 77 -2.33 -3.87 8.52
N ASP A 78 -2.55 -3.14 7.42
CA ASP A 78 -1.50 -2.32 6.79
C ASP A 78 -1.38 -0.96 7.50
N PHE A 79 -0.35 -0.84 8.36
CA PHE A 79 -0.07 0.40 9.09
C PHE A 79 0.12 1.63 8.19
N ARG A 80 0.56 1.45 6.93
CA ARG A 80 0.73 2.55 5.96
C ARG A 80 -0.62 3.04 5.46
N ALA A 81 -1.59 2.13 5.32
CA ALA A 81 -2.95 2.51 4.99
C ALA A 81 -3.58 3.30 6.15
N ARG A 82 -3.47 2.76 7.37
CA ARG A 82 -3.99 3.39 8.60
C ARG A 82 -3.45 4.80 8.85
N ARG A 83 -2.20 5.09 8.48
CA ARG A 83 -1.60 6.43 8.65
C ARG A 83 -2.38 7.55 7.96
N TYR A 84 -2.98 7.27 6.81
CA TYR A 84 -3.71 8.27 6.01
C TYR A 84 -5.22 8.03 6.01
N LEU A 85 -5.73 7.11 6.82
CA LEU A 85 -7.17 6.86 6.89
C LEU A 85 -7.71 7.41 8.23
N PRO A 86 -8.84 8.13 8.23
CA PRO A 86 -9.46 8.55 9.50
C PRO A 86 -9.96 7.34 10.30
N ASP A 87 -9.68 7.29 11.60
CA ASP A 87 -10.12 6.17 12.46
C ASP A 87 -11.65 6.00 12.52
N ALA A 88 -12.41 7.07 12.24
CA ALA A 88 -13.87 7.06 12.19
C ALA A 88 -14.45 6.55 10.86
N ALA A 89 -13.61 6.20 9.88
CA ALA A 89 -14.06 5.69 8.58
C ALA A 89 -14.70 4.30 8.69
N VAL A 90 -15.83 4.12 8.02
CA VAL A 90 -16.58 2.86 7.94
C VAL A 90 -16.97 2.54 6.49
N ASP A 91 -17.41 1.31 6.24
CA ASP A 91 -17.79 0.82 4.90
C ASP A 91 -16.69 1.09 3.85
N ILE A 92 -15.47 0.68 4.19
CA ILE A 92 -14.26 1.02 3.46
C ILE A 92 -14.04 0.04 2.32
N GLU A 93 -14.13 0.53 1.09
CA GLU A 93 -13.63 -0.15 -0.08
C GLU A 93 -12.23 0.40 -0.42
N MET A 94 -11.21 -0.47 -0.44
CA MET A 94 -9.83 -0.07 -0.64
C MET A 94 -9.18 -0.84 -1.79
N HIS A 95 -8.67 -0.12 -2.77
CA HIS A 95 -7.89 -0.64 -3.88
C HIS A 95 -6.39 -0.36 -3.66
N LYS A 96 -5.66 -1.37 -3.19
CA LYS A 96 -4.22 -1.29 -2.87
C LYS A 96 -3.36 -1.58 -4.09
N HIS A 97 -2.25 -0.85 -4.22
CA HIS A 97 -1.20 -1.09 -5.21
C HIS A 97 0.19 -0.84 -4.59
N ALA A 98 1.26 -1.13 -5.33
CA ALA A 98 2.63 -1.08 -4.80
C ALA A 98 2.96 0.23 -4.07
N GLN A 99 2.59 1.37 -4.67
CA GLN A 99 2.96 2.71 -4.21
C GLN A 99 1.86 3.44 -3.44
N GLY A 100 0.86 2.73 -2.89
CA GLY A 100 -0.25 3.41 -2.22
C GLY A 100 -1.59 2.68 -2.33
N TYR A 101 -2.67 3.45 -2.20
CA TYR A 101 -4.01 2.93 -2.36
C TYR A 101 -4.98 4.02 -2.77
N ARG A 102 -6.13 3.57 -3.29
CA ARG A 102 -7.34 4.39 -3.41
C ARG A 102 -8.40 3.82 -2.48
N ALA A 103 -9.15 4.65 -1.80
CA ALA A 103 -10.22 4.20 -0.91
C ALA A 103 -11.50 5.00 -1.10
N ARG A 104 -12.63 4.34 -0.85
CA ARG A 104 -13.96 4.92 -0.71
C ARG A 104 -14.49 4.50 0.65
N TYR A 105 -15.03 5.43 1.43
CA TYR A 105 -15.60 5.14 2.75
C TYR A 105 -16.64 6.17 3.16
N SER A 106 -17.41 5.83 4.18
CA SER A 106 -18.38 6.71 4.83
C SER A 106 -17.76 7.34 6.08
N ILE A 107 -17.99 8.64 6.29
CA ILE A 107 -17.53 9.39 7.46
C ILE A 107 -18.38 10.65 7.64
N SER A 108 -18.56 11.11 8.90
CA SER A 108 -19.22 12.39 9.15
C SER A 108 -18.33 13.57 8.75
N GLU A 109 -18.92 14.71 8.36
CA GLU A 109 -18.14 15.92 8.05
C GLU A 109 -17.32 16.38 9.26
N ALA A 110 -17.89 16.30 10.47
CA ALA A 110 -17.20 16.70 11.69
C ALA A 110 -15.97 15.84 11.97
N ASP A 111 -16.09 14.51 11.84
CA ASP A 111 -14.97 13.59 12.05
C ASP A 111 -13.90 13.75 10.97
N PHE A 112 -14.32 13.95 9.72
CA PHE A 112 -13.41 14.19 8.60
C PHE A 112 -12.59 15.47 8.79
N GLN A 113 -13.25 16.59 9.14
CA GLN A 113 -12.57 17.86 9.39
C GLN A 113 -11.65 17.78 10.60
N SER A 114 -12.13 17.21 11.71
CA SER A 114 -11.31 17.01 12.92
C SER A 114 -10.08 16.16 12.65
N TYR A 115 -10.20 15.12 11.83
CA TYR A 115 -9.08 14.28 11.42
C TYR A 115 -8.05 15.10 10.61
N LEU A 116 -8.52 15.83 9.60
CA LEU A 116 -7.65 16.61 8.72
C LEU A 116 -6.93 17.73 9.47
N ASP A 117 -7.64 18.43 10.35
CA ASP A 117 -7.07 19.45 11.23
C ASP A 117 -5.97 18.86 12.12
N GLY A 118 -6.23 17.70 12.75
CA GLY A 118 -5.25 16.99 13.57
C GLY A 118 -4.00 16.56 12.79
N LEU A 119 -4.15 16.14 11.54
CA LEU A 119 -3.02 15.84 10.66
C LEU A 119 -2.17 17.09 10.41
N TRP A 120 -2.79 18.21 10.05
CA TRP A 120 -2.10 19.47 9.78
C TRP A 120 -1.46 20.07 11.02
N GLU A 121 -2.08 19.96 12.19
CA GLU A 121 -1.48 20.38 13.45
C GLU A 121 -0.22 19.56 13.77
N THR A 122 -0.29 18.24 13.59
CA THR A 122 0.80 17.33 13.95
C THR A 122 1.97 17.39 12.97
N TYR A 123 1.67 17.45 11.66
CA TYR A 123 2.67 17.25 10.61
C TYR A 123 2.84 18.44 9.66
N GLY A 124 1.97 19.46 9.73
CA GLY A 124 1.98 20.59 8.80
C GLY A 124 3.29 21.37 8.77
N SER A 125 3.97 21.51 9.91
CA SER A 125 5.29 22.15 9.99
C SER A 125 6.40 21.45 9.19
N ARG A 126 6.19 20.17 8.83
CA ARG A 126 7.12 19.36 8.03
C ARG A 126 6.62 19.15 6.60
N SER A 127 5.47 19.72 6.26
CA SER A 127 4.88 19.59 4.94
C SER A 127 5.72 20.35 3.91
N ALA A 128 5.89 19.76 2.73
CA ALA A 128 6.54 20.42 1.59
C ALA A 128 5.70 21.59 1.04
N VAL A 129 4.39 21.57 1.27
CA VAL A 129 3.43 22.60 0.87
C VAL A 129 2.61 22.98 2.10
N GLU A 130 2.44 24.28 2.33
CA GLU A 130 1.61 24.78 3.42
C GLU A 130 0.11 24.47 3.18
N ARG A 131 -0.68 24.44 4.25
CA ARG A 131 -2.13 24.21 4.14
C ARG A 131 -2.78 25.33 3.33
N GLY A 132 -3.66 24.99 2.38
CA GLY A 132 -4.24 25.95 1.44
C GLY A 132 -3.30 26.35 0.30
N GLY A 133 -2.09 25.78 0.25
CA GLY A 133 -1.10 26.06 -0.79
C GLY A 133 -1.34 25.29 -2.10
N TYR A 134 -2.26 24.32 -2.10
CA TYR A 134 -2.59 23.56 -3.29
C TYR A 134 -3.61 24.30 -4.17
N ALA A 135 -3.38 24.29 -5.48
CA ALA A 135 -4.33 24.85 -6.43
C ALA A 135 -5.62 24.03 -6.43
N GLY A 136 -6.74 24.66 -6.08
CA GLY A 136 -8.05 23.99 -6.04
C GLY A 136 -8.39 23.31 -4.71
N GLU A 137 -7.56 23.47 -3.67
CA GLU A 137 -7.92 23.01 -2.32
C GLU A 137 -9.20 23.69 -1.84
N GLU A 138 -10.06 22.92 -1.17
CA GLU A 138 -11.40 23.32 -0.73
C GLU A 138 -12.35 23.78 -1.86
N SER A 139 -11.97 23.53 -3.12
CA SER A 139 -12.83 23.79 -4.28
C SER A 139 -13.59 22.53 -4.69
N ALA A 140 -14.67 22.71 -5.45
CA ALA A 140 -15.39 21.60 -6.04
C ALA A 140 -14.44 20.77 -6.92
N ALA A 141 -14.43 19.47 -6.70
CA ALA A 141 -13.60 18.54 -7.44
C ALA A 141 -14.05 18.51 -8.91
N ASP A 142 -13.10 18.72 -9.82
CA ASP A 142 -13.38 18.63 -11.25
C ASP A 142 -13.75 17.18 -11.63
N ALA A 143 -14.83 17.03 -12.39
CA ALA A 143 -15.32 15.71 -12.81
C ALA A 143 -14.28 14.94 -13.64
N THR A 144 -13.46 15.63 -14.44
CA THR A 144 -12.38 15.00 -15.20
C THR A 144 -11.29 14.47 -14.27
N THR A 145 -10.90 15.25 -13.26
CA THR A 145 -9.95 14.82 -12.22
C THR A 145 -10.46 13.60 -11.45
N MET A 146 -11.72 13.60 -11.05
CA MET A 146 -12.35 12.45 -10.38
C MET A 146 -12.37 11.20 -11.27
N GLN A 147 -12.74 11.35 -12.55
CA GLN A 147 -12.74 10.25 -13.50
C GLN A 147 -11.34 9.69 -13.75
N LEU A 148 -10.32 10.54 -13.84
CA LEU A 148 -8.93 10.13 -13.98
C LEU A 148 -8.41 9.39 -12.73
N ALA A 149 -8.85 9.80 -11.54
CA ALA A 149 -8.39 9.22 -10.28
C ALA A 149 -9.09 7.89 -9.93
N PHE A 150 -10.39 7.75 -10.23
CA PHE A 150 -11.23 6.66 -9.73
C PHE A 150 -12.09 5.95 -10.79
N GLY A 151 -12.09 6.41 -12.04
CA GLY A 151 -13.01 5.93 -13.07
C GLY A 151 -12.89 4.45 -13.44
N ASP A 152 -11.74 3.83 -13.18
CA ASP A 152 -11.48 2.40 -13.36
C ASP A 152 -12.02 1.51 -12.23
N LEU A 153 -12.45 2.10 -11.11
CA LEU A 153 -12.90 1.35 -9.92
C LEU A 153 -14.41 1.05 -9.91
N GLY A 154 -15.16 1.62 -10.86
CA GLY A 154 -16.62 1.45 -10.93
C GLY A 154 -17.38 2.18 -9.82
N TRP A 155 -16.74 3.13 -9.13
CA TRP A 155 -17.37 3.97 -8.12
C TRP A 155 -18.25 5.05 -8.77
N PRO A 156 -19.41 5.40 -8.17
CA PRO A 156 -20.20 6.53 -8.62
C PRO A 156 -19.42 7.85 -8.57
N THR A 157 -19.64 8.76 -9.51
CA THR A 157 -19.04 10.09 -9.43
C THR A 157 -19.64 10.87 -8.26
N LEU A 158 -18.80 11.51 -7.45
CA LEU A 158 -19.24 12.45 -6.41
C LEU A 158 -19.38 13.85 -7.03
N GLU A 159 -20.59 14.24 -7.44
CA GLU A 159 -20.85 15.50 -8.16
C GLU A 159 -20.57 16.76 -7.32
N SER A 160 -20.69 16.64 -5.99
CA SER A 160 -20.48 17.73 -5.02
C SER A 160 -19.25 17.54 -4.14
N ALA A 161 -18.32 16.67 -4.52
CA ALA A 161 -17.10 16.46 -3.74
C ALA A 161 -16.24 17.72 -3.70
N VAL A 162 -15.64 17.96 -2.55
CA VAL A 162 -14.65 19.01 -2.31
C VAL A 162 -13.28 18.36 -2.11
N GLU A 163 -12.24 18.91 -2.74
CA GLU A 163 -10.88 18.39 -2.65
C GLU A 163 -10.16 18.94 -1.40
N PHE A 164 -9.46 18.06 -0.69
CA PHE A 164 -8.65 18.36 0.49
C PHE A 164 -7.32 17.61 0.43
N HIS A 165 -6.28 18.16 1.07
CA HIS A 165 -4.94 17.56 1.08
C HIS A 165 -4.46 17.28 2.50
N SER A 166 -3.78 16.15 2.69
CA SER A 166 -2.94 15.97 3.87
C SER A 166 -1.67 16.81 3.75
N PRO A 167 -0.93 17.01 4.87
CA PRO A 167 0.49 17.34 4.79
C PRO A 167 1.20 16.39 3.82
N THR A 168 2.12 16.93 3.02
CA THR A 168 2.87 16.17 2.02
C THR A 168 4.33 16.09 2.42
N GLU A 169 4.87 14.88 2.38
CA GLU A 169 6.27 14.61 2.68
C GLU A 169 7.17 15.12 1.53
N PRO A 170 8.43 15.53 1.81
CA PRO A 170 9.33 16.06 0.79
C PRO A 170 9.61 15.11 -0.39
N ASP A 171 9.40 13.82 -0.20
CA ASP A 171 9.55 12.77 -1.22
C ASP A 171 8.25 12.46 -1.98
N GLY A 172 7.16 13.19 -1.70
CA GLY A 172 5.87 13.07 -2.39
C GLY A 172 4.88 12.12 -1.71
N GLY A 173 5.19 11.62 -0.51
CA GLY A 173 4.22 10.86 0.31
C GLY A 173 3.08 11.76 0.81
N GLY A 174 1.85 11.25 0.80
CA GLY A 174 0.68 12.04 1.19
C GLY A 174 -0.64 11.47 0.69
N ALA A 175 -1.73 12.18 1.00
CA ALA A 175 -3.08 11.80 0.60
C ALA A 175 -3.87 13.01 0.08
N VAL A 176 -4.68 12.75 -0.94
CA VAL A 176 -5.70 13.66 -1.45
C VAL A 176 -7.05 13.04 -1.14
N TYR A 177 -7.96 13.83 -0.60
CA TYR A 177 -9.30 13.43 -0.21
C TYR A 177 -10.33 14.22 -1.02
N TYR A 178 -11.41 13.57 -1.38
CA TYR A 178 -12.55 14.12 -2.10
C TYR A 178 -13.79 13.82 -1.28
N PHE A 179 -14.29 14.80 -0.54
CA PHE A 179 -15.37 14.60 0.42
C PHE A 179 -16.66 15.23 -0.07
N ASP A 180 -17.72 14.43 -0.16
CA ASP A 180 -19.07 14.89 -0.47
C ASP A 180 -19.87 15.09 0.81
N ARG A 181 -20.11 16.36 1.14
CA ARG A 181 -20.82 16.77 2.37
C ARG A 181 -22.27 16.34 2.40
N GLN A 182 -22.90 16.10 1.24
CA GLN A 182 -24.32 15.71 1.19
C GLN A 182 -24.51 14.25 1.56
N THR A 183 -23.59 13.39 1.12
CA THR A 183 -23.69 11.94 1.27
C THR A 183 -22.84 11.40 2.42
N GLY A 184 -21.86 12.18 2.91
CA GLY A 184 -20.90 11.71 3.91
C GLY A 184 -19.93 10.68 3.35
N ILE A 185 -19.69 10.70 2.03
CA ILE A 185 -18.80 9.77 1.34
C ILE A 185 -17.49 10.50 1.02
N ALA A 186 -16.37 9.85 1.36
CA ALA A 186 -15.03 10.31 1.01
C ALA A 186 -14.38 9.35 0.01
N TYR A 187 -13.82 9.89 -1.06
CA TYR A 187 -12.84 9.18 -1.89
C TYR A 187 -11.46 9.67 -1.53
N GLN A 188 -10.48 8.78 -1.63
CA GLN A 188 -9.13 9.06 -1.20
C GLN A 188 -8.14 8.43 -2.16
N ARG A 189 -7.06 9.16 -2.46
CA ARG A 189 -5.88 8.64 -3.14
C ARG A 189 -4.66 8.92 -2.28
N THR A 190 -3.90 7.88 -1.96
CA THR A 190 -2.70 7.96 -1.13
C THR A 190 -1.49 7.42 -1.87
N GLY A 191 -0.38 8.15 -1.78
CA GLY A 191 0.93 7.74 -2.24
C GLY A 191 1.83 7.38 -1.05
N TYR A 192 2.45 6.20 -1.10
CA TYR A 192 3.55 5.82 -0.21
C TYR A 192 4.87 6.16 -0.89
N TRP A 193 5.72 6.97 -0.25
CA TRP A 193 7.09 7.22 -0.67
C TRP A 193 8.08 6.79 0.43
#